data_AF-A0A353GLQ8-F1
#
_entry.id   AF-A0A353GLQ8-F1
#
_cell.length_a   1.000
_cell.length_b   1.000
_cell.length_c   1.000
_cell.angle_alpha   90.00
_cell.angle_beta   90.00
_cell.angle_gamma   90.00
#
_symmetry.space_group_name_H-M   'P 1'
#
loop_
_entity.id
_entity.type
_entity.pdbx_description
1 polymer ?
#
loop_
_entity_poly.entity_id
_entity_poly.type
_entity_poly.pdbx_seq_one_letter_code
_entity_poly.pdbx_strand_id
1 'polypeptide(L)' 'MSNINTVTLSELQQQISICRNRMYRVWKEKGYTDSEVLAVSMELDQLLNRYYLLQPSKAYLRP' A
#
# COMPACT_ATOMS: atom_id res chain seq x y z
N MET A 1 -22.60 -3.26 -12.75
CA MET A 1 -21.39 -2.42 -12.68
C MET A 1 -20.42 -3.04 -11.67
N SER A 2 -19.74 -4.13 -12.05
CA SER A 2 -19.01 -4.98 -11.09
C SER A 2 -17.55 -5.25 -11.50
N ASN A 3 -17.17 -4.90 -12.74
CA ASN A 3 -15.87 -5.25 -13.31
C ASN A 3 -14.80 -4.16 -13.07
N ILE A 4 -15.21 -2.90 -12.90
CA ILE A 4 -14.29 -1.78 -12.68
C ILE A 4 -13.63 -1.89 -11.30
N ASN A 5 -14.42 -2.18 -10.26
CA ASN A 5 -13.91 -2.31 -8.89
C ASN A 5 -12.92 -3.46 -8.73
N THR A 6 -13.11 -4.59 -9.43
CA THR A 6 -12.20 -5.75 -9.36
C THR A 6 -10.87 -5.46 -10.04
N VAL A 7 -10.90 -4.75 -11.18
CA VAL A 7 -9.68 -4.31 -11.89
C VAL A 7 -8.90 -3.31 -11.04
N THR A 8 -9.58 -2.29 -10.49
CA THR A 8 -8.94 -1.29 -9.61
C THR A 8 -8.35 -1.91 -8.33
N LEU A 9 -8.98 -2.94 -7.76
CA LEU A 9 -8.43 -3.63 -6.58
C LEU A 9 -7.17 -4.44 -6.91
N SER A 10 -7.13 -5.11 -8.05
CA SER A 10 -5.94 -5.86 -8.47
C SER A 10 -4.75 -4.93 -8.74
N GLU A 11 -5.00 -3.79 -9.39
CA GLU A 11 -3.99 -2.76 -9.63
C GLU A 11 -3.44 -2.19 -8.32
N LEU A 12 -4.31 -1.92 -7.34
CA LEU A 12 -3.89 -1.46 -6.01
C LEU A 12 -3.07 -2.51 -5.27
N GLN A 13 -3.44 -3.80 -5.34
CA GLN A 13 -2.65 -4.88 -4.74
C GLN A 13 -1.25 -4.98 -5.35
N GLN A 14 -1.16 -4.83 -6.68
CA GLN A 14 0.12 -4.82 -7.38
C GLN A 14 0.99 -3.63 -6.94
N GLN A 15 0.41 -2.43 -6.88
CA GLN A 15 1.11 -1.23 -6.40
C GLN A 15 1.56 -1.36 -4.94
N ILE A 16 0.73 -1.92 -4.07
CA ILE A 16 1.08 -2.21 -2.66
C ILE A 16 2.27 -3.18 -2.59
N SER A 17 2.28 -4.23 -3.42
CA SER A 17 3.38 -5.21 -3.46
C SER A 17 4.69 -4.58 -3.92
N ILE A 18 4.64 -3.76 -4.98
CA ILE A 18 5.80 -3.01 -5.47
C ILE A 18 6.33 -2.05 -4.39
N CYS A 19 5.43 -1.30 -3.76
CA CYS A 19 5.79 -0.33 -2.73
C CYS A 19 6.41 -1.01 -1.49
N ARG A 20 5.88 -2.16 -1.07
CA ARG A 20 6.47 -2.98 0.02
C ARG A 20 7.86 -3.48 -0.32
N ASN A 21 8.08 -3.97 -1.54
CA ASN A 21 9.40 -4.41 -1.99
C ASN A 21 10.40 -3.26 -2.03
N ARG A 22 9.97 -2.07 -2.48
CA ARG A 22 10.79 -0.86 -2.45
C ARG A 22 11.15 -0.46 -1.02
N MET A 23 10.17 -0.45 -0.12
CA MET A 23 10.37 -0.15 1.30
C MET A 23 11.40 -1.08 1.92
N TYR A 24 11.29 -2.38 1.66
CA TYR A 24 12.23 -3.39 2.16
C TYR A 24 13.65 -3.17 1.62
N ARG A 25 13.80 -2.83 0.34
CA ARG A 25 15.11 -2.52 -0.26
C ARG A 25 15.74 -1.28 0.35
N VAL A 26 15.00 -0.17 0.41
CA VAL A 26 15.51 1.09 0.99
C VAL A 26 15.85 0.88 2.47
N TRP A 27 15.01 0.16 3.21
CA TRP A 27 15.28 -0.16 4.61
C TRP A 27 16.56 -0.99 4.78
N LYS A 28 16.78 -1.99 3.92
CA LYS A 28 17.98 -2.83 3.93
C LYS A 28 19.25 -2.03 3.56
N GLU A 29 19.15 -1.08 2.65
CA GLU A 29 20.29 -0.32 2.13
C GLU A 29 20.65 0.89 3.00
N LYS A 30 19.66 1.59 3.55
CA LYS A 30 19.84 2.90 4.20
C LYS A 30 19.47 2.93 5.69
N GLY A 31 18.81 1.88 6.20
CA GLY A 31 18.31 1.84 7.57
C GLY A 31 16.98 2.58 7.75
N TYR A 32 16.40 2.45 8.94
CA TYR A 32 15.01 2.84 9.25
C TYR A 32 14.73 4.35 9.23
N THR A 33 15.75 5.18 9.45
CA THR A 33 15.59 6.62 9.68
C THR A 33 15.82 7.48 8.44
N ASP A 34 16.05 6.85 7.27
CA ASP A 34 16.23 7.59 6.04
C ASP A 34 14.91 8.22 5.58
N SER A 35 14.97 9.47 5.15
CA SER A 35 13.84 10.21 4.58
C SER A 35 13.14 9.48 3.42
N GLU A 36 13.87 8.61 2.72
CA GLU A 36 13.31 7.78 1.65
C GLU A 36 12.47 6.61 2.19
N VAL A 37 12.82 6.03 3.34
CA VAL A 37 11.98 5.02 4.00
C VAL A 37 10.67 5.65 4.47
N LEU A 38 10.73 6.88 4.99
CA LEU A 38 9.55 7.67 5.37
C LEU A 38 8.67 7.99 4.15
N ALA A 39 9.26 8.42 3.04
CA ALA A 39 8.52 8.70 1.81
C ALA A 39 7.79 7.45 1.28
N VAL A 40 8.48 6.30 1.26
CA VAL A 40 7.91 5.04 0.78
C VAL A 40 6.83 4.51 1.74
N SER A 41 6.95 4.73 3.05
CA SER A 41 5.92 4.32 4.01
C SER A 41 4.64 5.15 3.87
N MET A 42 4.75 6.45 3.60
CA MET A 42 3.60 7.31 3.31
C MET A 42 2.89 6.91 2.01
N GLU A 43 3.64 6.58 0.96
CA GLU A 43 3.10 6.07 -0.31
C GLU A 43 2.33 4.76 -0.10
N LEU A 44 2.89 3.84 0.71
CA LEU A 44 2.23 2.59 1.06
C LEU A 44 0.92 2.81 1.84
N ASP A 45 0.90 3.74 2.81
CA ASP A 45 -0.30 4.04 3.59
C ASP A 45 -1.44 4.58 2.72
N GLN A 46 -1.12 5.48 1.77
CA GLN A 46 -2.11 6.00 0.82
C GLN A 46 -2.72 4.90 -0.05
N LEU A 47 -1.91 3.96 -0.54
CA LEU A 47 -2.37 2.82 -1.33
C LEU A 47 -3.25 1.88 -0.51
N LEU A 48 -2.88 1.61 0.74
CA LEU A 48 -3.66 0.79 1.66
C LEU A 48 -5.01 1.45 1.97
N ASN A 49 -5.03 2.76 2.25
CA ASN A 49 -6.26 3.49 2.51
C ASN A 49 -7.23 3.41 1.31
N ARG A 50 -6.74 3.58 0.08
CA ARG A 50 -7.55 3.41 -1.13
C ARG A 50 -8.08 1.99 -1.28
N TYR A 51 -7.24 1.00 -1.02
CA TYR A 51 -7.63 -0.41 -1.05
C TYR A 51 -8.72 -0.73 -0.01
N TYR A 52 -8.61 -0.20 1.21
CA TYR A 52 -9.61 -0.38 2.26
C TYR A 52 -10.93 0.34 1.96
N LEU A 53 -10.89 1.53 1.37
CA LEU A 53 -12.10 2.25 0.93
C LEU A 53 -12.88 1.47 -0.14
N LEU A 54 -12.17 0.76 -1.01
CA LEU A 54 -12.77 -0.12 -2.02
C LEU A 54 -13.15 -1.51 -1.45
N GLN A 55 -12.78 -1.82 -0.21
CA GLN A 55 -13.18 -3.02 0.54
C GLN A 55 -13.89 -2.67 1.84
N PRO A 56 -15.10 -2.08 1.77
CA PRO A 56 -15.84 -1.63 2.95
C PRO A 56 -16.16 -2.74 3.96
N SER A 57 -16.10 -4.03 3.56
CA SER A 57 -16.36 -5.16 4.45
C SER A 57 -15.23 -5.48 5.44
N LYS A 58 -14.03 -4.90 5.29
CA LYS A 58 -12.88 -5.13 6.20
C LYS A 58 -12.38 -3.87 6.93
N ALA A 59 -12.98 -2.71 6.68
CA ALA A 59 -12.59 -1.44 7.31
C ALA A 59 -12.83 -1.39 8.84
N TYR A 60 -13.59 -2.35 9.39
CA TYR A 60 -13.93 -2.43 10.81
C TYR A 60 -12.97 -3.28 11.68
N LEU A 61 -11.84 -3.73 11.13
CA LEU A 61 -10.86 -4.56 11.86
C LEU A 61 -9.47 -3.91 11.91
N ARG A 62 -9.39 -2.63 12.27
CA ARG A 62 -8.14 -2.04 12.78
C ARG A 62 -8.22 -2.11 14.32
N PRO A 63 -7.44 -2.98 14.99
CA PRO A 63 -7.32 -2.96 16.46
C PRO A 63 -6.65 -1.68 16.96
#